data_AF-A0A9E7NAM9-F1
#
_entry.id   AF-A0A9E7NAM9-F1
#
_cell.length_a   1.000
_cell.length_b   1.000
_cell.length_c   1.000
_cell.angle_alpha   90.00
_cell.angle_beta   90.00
_cell.angle_gamma   90.00
#
_symmetry.space_group_name_H-M   'P 1'
#
loop_
_entity.id
_entity.type
_entity.pdbx_description
1 polymer ?
#
loop_
_entity_poly.entity_id
_entity_poly.type
_entity_poly.pdbx_seq_one_letter_code
_entity_poly.pdbx_strand_id
1 'polypeptide(L)'
;MTYPLYGLAGSVPYVIGVNVAIALAGENGIWGPLILGVTLLVSVAYVIGLPILGALILPRVGVDWDPNGYGLATWALLAIGGFWYALIFAIPLALLGIVLSLPSGW
;
A
#
# COMPACT_ATOMS: atom_id res chain seq x y z
N MET A 1 20.06 0.10 -13.89
CA MET A 1 20.23 0.08 -12.42
C MET A 1 19.04 0.81 -11.81
N THR A 2 17.86 0.19 -11.83
CA THR A 2 16.57 0.94 -11.75
C THR A 2 15.56 0.32 -10.77
N TYR A 3 15.71 -0.97 -10.42
CA TYR A 3 14.81 -1.68 -9.50
C TYR A 3 14.72 -1.08 -8.08
N PRO A 4 15.82 -0.58 -7.46
CA PRO A 4 15.72 0.06 -6.15
C PRO A 4 14.87 1.34 -6.15
N LEU A 5 14.88 2.10 -7.25
CA LEU A 5 14.09 3.33 -7.37
C LEU A 5 12.59 3.04 -7.41
N TYR A 6 12.18 1.98 -8.11
CA TYR A 6 10.78 1.55 -8.11
C TYR A 6 10.33 1.05 -6.72
N GLY A 7 11.21 0.35 -6.01
CA GLY A 7 10.97 -0.05 -4.62
C GLY A 7 10.78 1.15 -3.69
N LEU A 8 11.59 2.20 -3.85
CA LEU A 8 11.46 3.47 -3.13
C LEU A 8 10.17 4.22 -3.51
N ALA A 9 9.88 4.35 -4.80
CA ALA A 9 8.68 5.06 -5.26
C ALA A 9 7.40 4.39 -4.73
N GLY A 10 7.36 3.05 -4.74
CA GLY A 10 6.21 2.32 -4.20
C GLY A 10 6.10 2.35 -2.68
N SER A 11 7.11 2.76 -1.92
CA SER A 11 6.96 2.95 -0.46
C SER A 11 6.34 4.30 -0.10
N VAL A 12 6.36 5.28 -1.01
CA VAL A 12 5.92 6.66 -0.78
C VAL A 12 4.51 6.74 -0.18
N PRO A 13 3.48 6.02 -0.68
CA PRO A 13 2.15 6.10 -0.10
C PRO A 13 2.08 5.63 1.36
N TYR A 14 2.86 4.61 1.74
CA TYR A 14 2.94 4.14 3.12
C TYR A 14 3.64 5.18 4.01
N VAL A 15 4.76 5.74 3.56
CA VAL A 15 5.51 6.76 4.31
C VAL A 15 4.65 8.00 4.52
N ILE A 16 4.02 8.52 3.46
CA ILE A 16 3.12 9.67 3.56
C ILE A 16 1.95 9.35 4.49
N GLY A 17 1.32 8.19 4.29
CA GLY A 17 0.17 7.77 5.10
C GLY A 17 0.48 7.72 6.59
N VAL A 18 1.61 7.13 6.98
CA VAL A 18 2.02 7.06 8.39
C VAL A 18 2.32 8.45 8.95
N ASN A 19 2.99 9.32 8.20
CA ASN A 19 3.24 10.70 8.64
C ASN A 19 1.93 11.48 8.84
N VAL A 20 0.96 11.30 7.94
CA VAL A 20 -0.39 11.86 8.10
C VAL A 20 -1.08 11.30 9.34
N ALA A 21 -1.02 9.98 9.58
CA ALA A 21 -1.58 9.35 10.76
C ALA A 21 -1.00 9.95 12.06
N ILE A 22 0.33 10.12 12.12
CA ILE A 22 1.02 10.71 13.27
C ILE A 22 0.62 12.18 13.45
N ALA A 23 0.61 12.97 12.36
CA ALA A 23 0.22 14.37 12.41
C ALA A 23 -1.23 14.56 12.89
N LEU A 24 -2.15 13.67 12.49
CA LEU A 24 -3.54 13.69 12.93
C LEU A 24 -3.71 13.24 14.39
N ALA A 25 -2.88 12.31 14.86
CA ALA A 25 -2.90 11.87 16.25
C ALA A 25 -2.48 13.02 17.19
N GLY A 26 -1.48 13.79 16.79
CA GLY A 26 -0.88 14.82 17.62
C GLY A 26 -0.05 14.24 18.78
N GLU A 27 0.52 15.14 19.59
CA GLU A 27 1.51 14.80 20.63
C GLU A 27 0.96 13.88 21.73
N ASN A 28 -0.34 13.97 22.01
CA ASN A 28 -1.02 13.14 23.03
C ASN A 28 -1.98 12.10 22.42
N GLY A 29 -1.90 11.85 21.11
CA GLY A 29 -2.80 10.94 20.41
C GLY A 29 -2.44 9.47 20.59
N ILE A 30 -3.42 8.58 20.40
CA ILE A 30 -3.16 7.13 20.34
C ILE A 30 -2.73 6.79 18.91
N TRP A 31 -1.43 6.62 18.69
CA TRP A 31 -0.85 6.48 17.35
C TRP A 31 -1.17 5.12 16.70
N GLY A 32 -1.23 4.06 17.50
CA GLY A 32 -1.41 2.68 17.02
C GLY A 32 -2.62 2.46 16.10
N PRO A 33 -3.85 2.81 16.51
CA PRO A 33 -5.05 2.64 15.69
C PRO A 33 -5.01 3.44 14.38
N LEU A 34 -4.43 4.65 14.39
CA LEU A 34 -4.33 5.48 13.19
C LEU A 34 -3.32 4.91 12.19
N ILE A 35 -2.18 4.43 12.68
CA ILE A 35 -1.19 3.73 11.85
C ILE A 35 -1.80 2.46 11.25
N LEU A 36 -2.55 1.67 12.04
CA LEU A 36 -3.25 0.48 11.54
C LEU A 36 -4.28 0.83 10.46
N GLY A 37 -5.10 1.86 10.70
CA GLY A 37 -6.11 2.32 9.75
C GLY A 37 -5.52 2.75 8.42
N VAL A 38 -4.45 3.55 8.44
CA VAL A 38 -3.78 3.99 7.21
C VAL A 38 -3.04 2.85 6.52
N THR A 39 -2.40 1.97 7.29
CA THR A 39 -1.73 0.77 6.74
C THR A 39 -2.73 -0.08 5.97
N LEU A 40 -3.92 -0.31 6.54
CA LEU A 40 -4.99 -1.05 5.87
C LEU A 40 -5.45 -0.33 4.59
N LEU A 41 -5.75 0.97 4.68
CA LEU A 41 -6.23 1.77 3.55
C LEU A 41 -5.25 1.74 2.37
N VAL A 42 -3.97 1.99 2.63
CA VAL A 42 -2.93 1.97 1.58
C VAL A 42 -2.76 0.56 1.02
N SER A 43 -2.77 -0.47 1.86
CA SER A 43 -2.68 -1.86 1.40
C SER A 43 -3.83 -2.25 0.48
N VAL A 44 -5.06 -1.84 0.82
CA VAL A 44 -6.24 -2.03 -0.04
C VAL A 44 -6.06 -1.29 -1.38
N ALA A 45 -5.53 -0.06 -1.36
CA ALA A 45 -5.25 0.68 -2.58
C ALA A 45 -4.19 -0.02 -3.46
N TYR A 46 -3.22 -0.71 -2.88
CA TYR A 46 -2.26 -1.53 -3.65
C TYR A 46 -2.88 -2.81 -4.20
N VAL A 47 -3.68 -3.50 -3.40
CA VAL A 47 -4.29 -4.79 -3.79
C VAL A 47 -5.39 -4.63 -4.83
N ILE A 48 -6.12 -3.51 -4.80
CA ILE A 48 -7.28 -3.28 -5.68
C ILE A 48 -7.03 -2.13 -6.65
N GLY A 49 -6.50 -1.01 -6.16
CA GLY A 49 -6.27 0.19 -6.96
C GLY A 49 -5.21 0.00 -8.04
N LEU A 50 -4.08 -0.65 -7.74
CA LEU A 50 -3.06 -0.93 -8.77
C LEU A 50 -3.57 -1.84 -9.89
N PRO A 51 -4.29 -2.96 -9.62
CA PRO A 51 -4.92 -3.72 -10.69
C PRO A 51 -5.87 -2.89 -11.55
N ILE A 52 -6.71 -2.05 -10.93
CA ILE A 52 -7.63 -1.16 -11.66
C ILE A 52 -6.84 -0.18 -12.54
N LEU A 53 -5.81 0.46 -11.99
CA LEU A 53 -4.96 1.39 -12.73
C LEU A 53 -4.26 0.69 -13.89
N GLY A 54 -3.66 -0.47 -13.62
CA GLY A 54 -2.92 -1.25 -14.60
C GLY A 54 -3.79 -1.82 -15.71
N ALA A 55 -4.93 -2.40 -15.38
CA ALA A 55 -5.79 -3.10 -16.34
C ALA A 55 -6.76 -2.18 -17.07
N LEU A 56 -7.20 -1.08 -16.44
CA LEU A 56 -8.22 -0.20 -17.00
C LEU A 56 -7.66 1.16 -17.40
N ILE A 57 -6.87 1.82 -16.56
CA ILE A 57 -6.49 3.22 -16.80
C ILE A 57 -5.30 3.32 -17.75
N LEU A 58 -4.25 2.52 -17.56
CA LEU A 58 -3.04 2.55 -18.39
C LEU A 58 -3.32 2.36 -19.90
N PRO A 59 -4.15 1.40 -20.34
CA PRO A 59 -4.46 1.25 -21.76
C PRO A 59 -5.13 2.48 -22.38
N ARG A 60 -5.96 3.18 -21.60
CA ARG A 60 -6.69 4.38 -22.04
C ARG A 60 -5.77 5.59 -22.23
N VAL A 61 -4.58 5.56 -21.63
CA VAL A 61 -3.54 6.60 -21.80
C VAL A 61 -2.40 6.14 -22.72
N GLY A 62 -2.63 5.06 -23.50
CA GLY A 62 -1.69 4.57 -24.51
C GLY A 62 -0.62 3.62 -23.98
N VAL A 63 -0.70 3.20 -22.72
CA VAL A 63 0.21 2.21 -22.11
C VAL A 63 -0.52 0.88 -21.99
N ASP A 64 -0.62 0.17 -23.12
CA ASP A 64 -1.16 -1.19 -23.15
C ASP A 64 -0.02 -2.20 -22.97
N TRP A 65 -0.01 -2.88 -21.83
CA TRP A 65 1.01 -3.85 -21.46
C TRP A 65 0.53 -5.30 -21.56
N ASP A 66 -0.78 -5.52 -21.77
CA ASP A 66 -1.35 -6.83 -22.06
C ASP A 66 -2.32 -6.78 -23.24
N PRO A 67 -1.80 -6.58 -24.48
CA PRO A 67 -2.63 -6.41 -25.67
C PRO A 67 -3.42 -7.67 -26.05
N ASN A 68 -2.97 -8.84 -25.54
CA ASN A 68 -3.56 -10.14 -25.85
C ASN A 68 -4.76 -10.46 -24.93
N GLY A 69 -5.02 -9.63 -23.93
CA GLY A 69 -6.26 -9.60 -23.20
C GLY A 69 -6.07 -9.64 -21.68
N TYR A 70 -6.69 -8.66 -21.01
CA TYR A 70 -6.83 -8.50 -19.57
C TYR A 70 -7.75 -9.56 -18.91
N GLY A 71 -7.45 -10.84 -19.15
CA GLY A 71 -8.20 -11.99 -18.65
C GLY A 71 -7.95 -12.26 -17.16
N LEU A 72 -8.57 -13.34 -16.65
CA LEU A 72 -8.48 -13.70 -15.23
C LEU A 72 -7.04 -13.85 -14.72
N ALA A 73 -6.14 -14.41 -15.53
CA ALA A 73 -4.74 -14.57 -15.16
C ALA A 73 -4.04 -13.22 -14.94
N THR A 74 -4.32 -12.22 -15.77
CA THR A 74 -3.78 -10.86 -15.65
C THR A 74 -4.25 -10.19 -14.36
N TRP A 75 -5.54 -10.28 -14.07
CA TRP A 75 -6.10 -9.78 -12.81
C TRP A 75 -5.51 -10.49 -11.59
N ALA A 76 -5.36 -11.81 -11.65
CA ALA A 76 -4.74 -12.57 -10.57
C ALA A 76 -3.27 -12.15 -10.36
N LEU A 77 -2.50 -11.98 -11.43
CA LEU A 77 -1.11 -11.51 -11.36
C LEU A 77 -1.02 -10.13 -10.70
N LEU A 78 -1.86 -9.18 -11.13
CA LEU A 78 -1.87 -7.83 -10.56
C LEU A 78 -2.30 -7.84 -9.10
N ALA A 79 -3.34 -8.59 -8.74
CA ALA A 79 -3.84 -8.67 -7.38
C ALA A 79 -2.82 -9.33 -6.45
N ILE A 80 -2.24 -10.46 -6.85
CA ILE A 80 -1.22 -11.18 -6.07
C ILE A 80 0.07 -10.36 -5.98
N GLY A 81 0.49 -9.70 -7.06
CA GLY A 81 1.65 -8.83 -7.08
C GLY A 81 1.47 -7.61 -6.16
N GLY A 82 0.31 -6.94 -6.27
CA GLY A 82 -0.06 -5.83 -5.39
C GLY A 82 -0.15 -6.26 -3.92
N PHE A 83 -0.72 -7.44 -3.66
CA PHE A 83 -0.78 -8.04 -2.33
C PHE A 83 0.61 -8.34 -1.77
N TRP A 84 1.46 -9.01 -2.53
CA TRP A 84 2.82 -9.32 -2.11
C TRP A 84 3.61 -8.04 -1.78
N TYR A 85 3.50 -7.04 -2.64
CA TYR A 85 4.15 -5.75 -2.40
C TYR A 85 3.60 -5.04 -1.17
N ALA A 86 2.27 -5.03 -0.99
CA ALA A 86 1.63 -4.43 0.18
C ALA A 86 2.13 -5.08 1.48
N LEU A 87 2.29 -6.41 1.53
CA LEU A 87 2.76 -7.12 2.73
C LEU A 87 4.13 -6.66 3.22
N ILE A 88 5.05 -6.30 2.31
CA ILE A 88 6.41 -5.84 2.64
C ILE A 88 6.35 -4.64 3.60
N PHE A 89 5.36 -3.75 3.43
CA PHE A 89 5.19 -2.56 4.26
C PHE A 89 4.12 -2.74 5.34
N ALA A 90 3.04 -3.46 5.01
CA ALA A 90 1.91 -3.64 5.89
C ALA A 90 2.28 -4.44 7.14
N ILE A 91 3.12 -5.48 7.02
CA ILE A 91 3.49 -6.30 8.18
C ILE A 91 4.27 -5.48 9.22
N PRO A 92 5.39 -4.81 8.88
CA PRO A 92 6.12 -3.99 9.86
C PRO A 92 5.25 -2.89 10.49
N LEU A 93 4.43 -2.21 9.69
CA LEU A 93 3.58 -1.12 10.17
C LEU A 93 2.41 -1.62 11.02
N ALA A 94 1.83 -2.77 10.69
CA ALA A 94 0.81 -3.39 11.52
C ALA A 94 1.38 -3.84 12.86
N LEU A 95 2.56 -4.46 12.87
CA LEU A 95 3.24 -4.83 14.11
C LEU A 95 3.53 -3.59 14.97
N LEU A 96 4.04 -2.51 14.36
CA LEU A 96 4.26 -1.24 15.04
C LEU A 96 2.94 -0.69 15.63
N GLY A 97 1.88 -0.64 14.83
CA GLY A 97 0.58 -0.14 15.25
C GLY A 97 -0.04 -0.96 16.38
N ILE A 98 0.12 -2.29 16.37
CA ILE A 98 -0.32 -3.18 17.45
C ILE A 98 0.48 -2.89 18.72
N VAL A 99 1.81 -2.80 18.65
CA VAL A 99 2.67 -2.51 19.80
C VAL A 99 2.31 -1.17 20.44
N LEU A 100 2.08 -0.14 19.63
CA LEU A 100 1.65 1.19 20.07
C LEU A 100 0.18 1.25 20.53
N SER A 101 -0.57 0.16 20.39
CA SER A 101 -1.94 0.04 20.91
C SER A 101 -2.00 -0.76 22.23
N LEU A 102 -0.88 -1.34 22.68
CA LEU A 102 -0.85 -2.10 23.92
C LEU A 102 -0.94 -1.15 25.13
N PRO A 103 -1.48 -1.60 26.29
CA PRO A 103 -1.56 -0.77 27.51
C PRO A 103 -0.20 -0.30 28.05
N SER A 104 0.87 -1.00 27.70
CA SER A 104 2.27 -0.65 28.02
C SER A 104 2.99 0.03 26.85
N GLY A 105 2.33 0.15 25.69
CA GLY A 105 2.80 0.95 24.58
C GLY A 105 2.51 2.40 24.94
N TRP A 106 3.57 3.11 25.34
CA TRP A 106 3.64 4.53 25.71
C TRP A 106 2.61 5.42 25.03
#